data_AF-A0A815IG58-F1
#
_entry.id   AF-A0A815IG58-F1
#
_cell.length_a   1.000
_cell.length_b   1.000
_cell.length_c   1.000
_cell.angle_alpha   90.00
_cell.angle_beta   90.00
_cell.angle_gamma   90.00
#
_symmetry.space_group_name_H-M   'P 1'
#
loop_
_entity.id
_entity.type
_entity.pdbx_description
1 polymer ?
#
loop_
_entity_poly.entity_id
_entity_poly.type
_entity_poly.pdbx_seq_one_letter_code
_entity_poly.pdbx_strand_id
1 'polypeptide(L)'
;MTGSMNFARGYHTASILPNGLVLVVGGTNSSGVYFNSTELYNPSTSTWTTTGSMNAGRDIHTASALANGKVLVAGGYGNGSYLTSAELY
;
A
#
# COMPACT_ATOMS: atom_id res chain seq x y z
N MET A 1 -18.43 -6.75 9.27
CA MET A 1 -17.12 -6.19 9.68
C MET A 1 -16.05 -6.85 8.83
N THR A 2 -15.06 -6.10 8.35
CA THR A 2 -14.05 -6.54 7.35
C THR A 2 -12.75 -7.07 7.97
N GLY A 3 -12.75 -7.40 9.27
CA GLY A 3 -11.52 -7.59 10.05
C GLY A 3 -10.72 -6.30 10.23
N SER A 4 -9.59 -6.39 10.94
CA SER A 4 -8.65 -5.28 11.15
C SER A 4 -7.42 -5.42 10.25
N MET A 5 -6.90 -4.30 9.77
CA MET A 5 -5.56 -4.24 9.18
C MET A 5 -4.50 -4.56 10.23
N ASN A 6 -3.36 -5.09 9.79
CA ASN A 6 -2.21 -5.42 10.61
C ASN A 6 -1.42 -4.17 11.03
N PHE A 7 -1.47 -3.09 10.23
CA PHE A 7 -0.82 -1.83 10.54
C PHE A 7 -1.82 -0.66 10.50
N ALA A 8 -1.93 0.08 11.61
CA ALA A 8 -2.64 1.35 11.63
C ALA A 8 -1.85 2.38 10.80
N ARG A 9 -2.47 2.90 9.73
CA ARG A 9 -1.82 3.79 8.75
C ARG A 9 -2.78 4.84 8.20
N GLY A 10 -2.30 6.05 7.98
CA GLY A 10 -2.94 7.12 7.20
C GLY A 10 -2.16 7.40 5.91
N TYR A 11 -2.76 8.14 4.97
CA TYR A 11 -2.12 8.56 3.71
C TYR A 11 -1.55 7.41 2.85
N HIS A 12 -2.06 6.20 3.06
CA HIS A 12 -1.84 5.04 2.21
C HIS A 12 -2.71 5.11 0.96
N THR A 13 -2.45 4.25 -0.01
CA THR A 13 -3.34 4.06 -1.16
C THR A 13 -3.90 2.64 -1.17
N ALA A 14 -5.06 2.47 -1.82
CA ALA A 14 -5.74 1.20 -1.98
C ALA A 14 -6.08 0.99 -3.47
N SER A 15 -5.76 -0.17 -4.02
CA SER A 15 -6.03 -0.51 -5.43
C SER A 15 -6.75 -1.85 -5.52
N ILE A 16 -7.83 -1.91 -6.30
CA ILE A 16 -8.51 -3.17 -6.63
C ILE A 16 -7.70 -3.89 -7.72
N LEU A 17 -7.36 -5.15 -7.46
CA LEU A 17 -6.63 -6.01 -8.39
C LEU A 17 -7.60 -6.76 -9.32
N PRO A 18 -7.14 -7.25 -10.48
CA PRO A 18 -7.98 -8.03 -11.41
C PRO A 18 -8.63 -9.27 -10.79
N ASN A 19 -8.06 -9.83 -9.73
CA ASN A 19 -8.62 -10.96 -8.98
C ASN A 19 -9.64 -10.57 -7.90
N GLY A 20 -10.01 -9.28 -7.80
CA GLY A 20 -10.99 -8.78 -6.84
C GLY A 20 -10.45 -8.53 -5.43
N LEU A 21 -9.17 -8.82 -5.16
CA LEU A 21 -8.53 -8.43 -3.91
C LEU A 21 -8.21 -6.93 -3.90
N VAL A 22 -8.10 -6.34 -2.71
CA VAL A 22 -7.67 -4.94 -2.57
C VAL A 22 -6.28 -4.92 -1.97
N LEU A 23 -5.31 -4.33 -2.68
CA LEU A 23 -3.98 -4.09 -2.17
C LEU A 23 -3.91 -2.70 -1.53
N VAL A 24 -3.54 -2.66 -0.25
CA VAL A 24 -3.22 -1.43 0.48
C VAL A 24 -1.71 -1.31 0.61
N VAL A 25 -1.15 -0.16 0.20
CA VAL A 25 0.30 0.06 0.17
C VAL A 25 0.68 1.37 0.87
N GLY A 26 1.81 1.32 1.59
CA GLY A 26 2.46 2.49 2.16
C GLY A 26 1.65 3.22 3.23
N GLY A 27 1.80 4.54 3.32
CA GLY A 27 1.22 5.37 4.36
C GLY A 27 2.16 5.57 5.56
N THR A 28 1.67 6.28 6.57
CA THR A 28 2.41 6.58 7.81
C THR A 28 1.54 6.33 9.03
N ASN A 29 2.19 6.06 10.16
CA ASN A 29 1.52 6.06 11.47
C ASN A 29 1.65 7.43 12.17
N SER A 30 1.07 7.54 13.36
CA SER A 30 1.12 8.74 14.21
C SER A 30 2.52 9.11 14.69
N SER A 31 3.48 8.18 14.63
CA SER A 31 4.88 8.40 15.00
C SER A 31 5.73 8.89 13.83
N GLY A 32 5.14 9.14 12.66
CA GLY A 32 5.86 9.58 11.45
C GLY A 32 6.67 8.49 10.76
N VAL A 33 6.39 7.21 11.04
CA VAL A 33 7.05 6.09 10.37
C VAL A 33 6.38 5.83 9.03
N TYR A 34 7.12 6.03 7.94
CA TYR A 34 6.70 5.67 6.59
C TYR A 34 6.74 4.16 6.39
N PHE A 35 5.60 3.57 6.05
CA PHE A 35 5.52 2.14 5.78
C PHE A 35 5.94 1.81 4.37
N ASN A 36 6.74 0.75 4.23
CA ASN A 36 6.92 0.02 2.99
C ASN A 36 6.07 -1.26 2.95
N SER A 37 5.37 -1.58 4.04
CA SER A 37 4.52 -2.76 4.12
C SER A 37 3.29 -2.61 3.25
N THR A 38 2.83 -3.75 2.72
CA THR A 38 1.61 -3.84 1.95
C THR A 38 0.71 -4.94 2.52
N GLU A 39 -0.60 -4.75 2.38
CA GLU A 39 -1.62 -5.65 2.92
C GLU A 39 -2.67 -5.93 1.85
N LEU A 40 -3.06 -7.20 1.72
CA LEU A 40 -4.17 -7.62 0.87
C LEU A 40 -5.42 -7.80 1.73
N TYR A 41 -6.50 -7.17 1.30
CA TYR A 41 -7.84 -7.46 1.77
C TYR A 41 -8.52 -8.44 0.83
N ASN A 42 -9.05 -9.52 1.40
CA ASN A 42 -9.91 -10.46 0.70
C ASN A 42 -11.37 -10.23 1.10
N PRO A 43 -12.21 -9.70 0.19
CA PRO A 43 -13.63 -9.46 0.48
C PRO A 43 -14.43 -10.73 0.78
N SER A 44 -14.05 -11.88 0.20
CA SER A 44 -14.78 -13.14 0.37
C SER A 44 -14.67 -13.72 1.78
N THR A 45 -13.55 -13.47 2.45
CA THR A 45 -13.26 -13.95 3.80
C THR A 45 -13.28 -12.83 4.84
N SER A 46 -13.34 -11.56 4.40
CA SER A 46 -13.21 -10.39 5.27
C SER A 46 -11.93 -10.42 6.11
N THR A 47 -10.82 -10.81 5.49
CA THR A 47 -9.52 -10.93 6.16
C THR A 47 -8.47 -10.03 5.51
N TRP A 48 -7.55 -9.55 6.35
CA TRP A 48 -6.35 -8.84 5.94
C TRP A 48 -5.12 -9.73 6.07
N THR A 49 -4.20 -9.64 5.12
CA THR A 49 -2.95 -10.41 5.14
C THR A 49 -1.80 -9.54 4.66
N THR A 50 -0.75 -9.42 5.46
CA THR A 50 0.51 -8.80 5.03
C THR A 50 1.09 -9.61 3.87
N THR A 51 1.53 -8.92 2.82
CA THR A 51 2.19 -9.55 1.68
C THR A 51 3.58 -8.91 1.48
N GLY A 52 4.18 -9.01 0.30
CA GLY A 52 5.47 -8.40 -0.03
C GLY A 52 5.57 -6.93 0.37
N SER A 53 6.79 -6.41 0.44
CA SER A 53 7.03 -5.00 0.79
C SER A 53 7.56 -4.23 -0.41
N MET A 54 7.25 -2.94 -0.44
CA MET A 54 7.91 -1.97 -1.30
C MET A 54 9.38 -1.82 -0.89
N ASN A 55 10.21 -1.33 -1.80
CA ASN A 55 11.61 -1.02 -1.56
C ASN A 55 11.78 0.22 -0.66
N ALA A 56 10.87 1.19 -0.75
CA ALA A 56 10.91 2.39 0.06
C ALA A 56 9.58 2.63 0.78
N GLY A 57 9.68 3.00 2.06
CA GLY A 57 8.52 3.45 2.83
C GLY A 57 8.07 4.82 2.36
N ARG A 58 6.77 4.99 2.11
CA ARG A 58 6.23 6.22 1.53
C ARG A 58 4.77 6.45 1.89
N ASP A 59 4.38 7.71 2.05
CA ASP A 59 2.99 8.17 2.15
C ASP A 59 2.69 9.23 1.06
N ILE A 60 1.42 9.63 0.90
CA ILE A 60 1.00 10.69 -0.06
C ILE A 60 1.42 10.37 -1.52
N HIS A 61 1.64 9.09 -1.83
CA HIS A 61 1.98 8.59 -3.15
C HIS A 61 0.71 8.26 -3.94
N THR A 62 0.85 7.95 -5.22
CA THR A 62 -0.22 7.35 -6.03
C THR A 62 0.05 5.88 -6.25
N ALA A 63 -1.02 5.07 -6.33
CA ALA A 63 -0.95 3.68 -6.76
C ALA A 63 -1.95 3.42 -7.89
N SER A 64 -1.54 2.66 -8.90
CA SER A 64 -2.39 2.28 -10.03
C SER A 64 -2.24 0.80 -10.33
N ALA A 65 -3.34 0.06 -10.21
CA ALA A 65 -3.39 -1.33 -10.66
C ALA A 65 -3.23 -1.41 -12.18
N LEU A 66 -2.37 -2.29 -12.63
CA LEU A 66 -2.08 -2.54 -14.03
C LEU A 66 -2.79 -3.83 -14.49
N ALA A 67 -3.09 -3.91 -15.79
CA ALA A 67 -3.80 -5.06 -16.38
C ALA A 67 -3.04 -6.40 -16.21
N ASN A 68 -1.73 -6.36 -15.98
CA ASN A 68 -0.91 -7.54 -15.72
C ASN A 68 -0.92 -8.00 -14.24
N GLY A 69 -1.74 -7.37 -13.38
CA GLY A 69 -1.87 -7.72 -11.97
C GLY A 69 -0.86 -7.05 -11.03
N LYS A 70 0.09 -6.27 -11.56
CA LYS A 70 1.01 -5.45 -10.75
C LYS A 70 0.37 -4.12 -10.35
N VAL A 71 0.97 -3.46 -9.36
CA VAL A 71 0.60 -2.09 -8.96
C VAL A 71 1.79 -1.16 -9.15
N LEU A 72 1.63 -0.12 -9.96
CA LEU A 72 2.61 0.96 -10.07
C LEU A 72 2.41 1.92 -8.91
N VAL A 73 3.43 2.06 -8.07
CA VAL A 73 3.48 3.02 -6.96
C VAL A 73 4.47 4.11 -7.31
N ALA A 74 4.04 5.37 -7.33
CA ALA A 74 4.87 6.49 -7.79
C ALA A 74 4.86 7.68 -6.83
N GLY A 75 6.05 8.26 -6.62
CA GLY A 75 6.24 9.49 -5.86
C GLY A 75 5.90 9.36 -4.37
N GLY A 76 5.30 10.42 -3.82
CA GLY A 76 4.99 10.53 -2.40
C GLY A 76 6.15 11.07 -1.57
N TYR A 77 6.02 10.96 -0.26
CA TYR A 77 6.98 11.44 0.72
C TYR A 77 7.50 10.27 1.55
N GLY A 78 8.80 10.25 1.81
CA GLY A 78 9.45 9.20 2.58
C GLY A 78 10.87 9.58 2.93
N ASN A 79 11.35 9.09 4.07
CA ASN A 79 12.69 9.43 4.59
C ASN A 79 12.94 10.96 4.69
N GLY A 80 11.91 11.73 5.04
CA GLY A 80 12.01 13.18 5.21
C GLY A 80 12.13 13.99 3.92
N SER A 81 11.80 13.43 2.74
CA SER A 81 11.79 14.16 1.47
C SER A 81 10.72 13.62 0.51
N TYR A 82 10.37 14.41 -0.51
CA TYR A 82 9.65 13.90 -1.67
C TYR A 82 10.51 12.89 -2.44
N LEU A 83 9.88 11.81 -2.88
CA LEU A 83 10.51 10.73 -3.61
C LEU A 83 10.34 10.95 -5.11
N THR A 84 11.42 10.84 -5.87
CA THR A 84 11.39 10.80 -7.35
C THR A 84 11.26 9.38 -7.89
N SER A 85 11.28 8.37 -7.01
CA SER A 85 11.20 6.96 -7.38
C SER A 85 9.76 6.51 -7.63
N ALA A 86 9.64 5.53 -8.52
CA ALA A 86 8.47 4.70 -8.68
C ALA A 86 8.89 3.23 -8.66
N GLU A 87 7.99 2.35 -8.28
CA GLU A 87 8.23 0.91 -8.23
C GLU A 87 6.99 0.12 -8.64
N LEU A 88 7.23 -1.07 -9.19
CA LEU A 88 6.18 -2.04 -9.44
C LEU A 88 6.14 -3.01 -8.28
N TYR A 89 4.96 -3.13 -7.68
CA TYR A 89 4.61 -4.18 -6.75
C TYR A 89 3.91 -5.33 -7.48
#